data_AF-A0A0W1JL48-F1
#
_entry.id   AF-A0A0W1JL48-F1
#
_cell.length_a   1.000
_cell.length_b   1.000
_cell.length_c   1.000
_cell.angle_alpha   90.00
_cell.angle_beta   90.00
_cell.angle_gamma   90.00
#
_symmetry.space_group_name_H-M   'P 1'
#
loop_
_entity.id
_entity.type
_entity.pdbx_description
1 polymer ?
#
loop_
_entity_poly.entity_id
_entity_poly.type
_entity_poly.pdbx_seq_one_letter_code
_entity_poly.pdbx_strand_id
1 'polypeptide(L)'
;MRKAGESMKEFISLKIDYAFKLIFGKEGNEAILIAFLNAALKLPQERRIEAITIMNPELNKEYQGDKKSILDVRAETSEGMQINIEIQLSNQYDMEKRSLYYWAEMYSRQIREGMAYKELAKAVTINILDFNYLKQTSNYHNVFHLYEDEEKFQLTDALEMHFMELPKLLAKWRNREISPWENELVRWLLLLEGADNQEILQTLEEIAMKDPVLHQAMTAWEETSDDPRIREAYFDRRKAVLDEKAAIREAELRLKEALEKGRAAGIAAGKAEGKAEVAKKLLDLGFEITKVAEATGLSEKDIRSLKD
;
A
#
# COMPACT_ATOMS: atom_id res chain seq x y z
N MET A 1 -35.05 -9.39 10.33
CA MET A 1 -34.90 -10.85 10.20
C MET A 1 -34.93 -11.21 8.72
N ARG A 2 -33.78 -11.50 8.10
CA ARG A 2 -33.71 -12.04 6.73
C ARG A 2 -34.30 -13.46 6.72
N LYS A 3 -35.07 -13.81 5.68
CA LYS A 3 -35.68 -15.14 5.53
C LYS A 3 -34.59 -16.18 5.22
N ALA A 4 -34.72 -17.37 5.81
CA ALA A 4 -33.86 -18.51 5.49
C ALA A 4 -34.06 -18.90 4.01
N GLY A 5 -33.03 -18.71 3.17
CA GLY A 5 -33.05 -19.08 1.75
C GLY A 5 -32.41 -18.09 0.78
N GLU A 6 -32.12 -16.85 1.21
CA GLU A 6 -31.32 -15.92 0.39
C GLU A 6 -29.85 -16.38 0.40
N SER A 7 -29.28 -16.71 -0.77
CA SER A 7 -27.84 -16.87 -0.90
C SER A 7 -27.16 -15.59 -0.41
N MET A 8 -26.08 -15.71 0.37
CA MET A 8 -25.30 -14.52 0.74
C MET A 8 -24.97 -13.72 -0.53
N LYS A 9 -25.37 -12.45 -0.55
CA LYS A 9 -24.96 -11.53 -1.62
C LYS A 9 -23.44 -11.50 -1.67
N GLU A 10 -22.90 -11.84 -2.83
CA GLU A 10 -21.46 -11.89 -3.05
C GLU A 10 -21.01 -10.55 -3.62
N PHE A 11 -20.61 -9.66 -2.74
CA PHE A 11 -20.06 -8.35 -3.11
C PHE A 11 -18.69 -8.50 -3.77
N ILE A 12 -18.42 -7.67 -4.79
CA ILE A 12 -17.06 -7.52 -5.31
C ILE A 12 -16.21 -6.76 -4.28
N SER A 13 -14.92 -7.11 -4.16
CA SER A 13 -14.02 -6.45 -3.21
C SER A 13 -13.65 -5.05 -3.72
N LEU A 14 -13.96 -4.03 -2.92
CA LEU A 14 -13.57 -2.64 -3.19
C LEU A 14 -12.06 -2.40 -3.03
N LYS A 15 -11.29 -3.40 -2.60
CA LYS A 15 -9.83 -3.33 -2.60
C LYS A 15 -9.23 -3.43 -4.00
N ILE A 16 -9.98 -3.98 -4.95
CA ILE A 16 -9.58 -3.99 -6.36
C ILE A 16 -9.85 -2.61 -6.94
N ASP A 17 -8.81 -1.99 -7.46
CA ASP A 17 -8.80 -0.65 -8.08
C ASP A 17 -9.99 -0.39 -9.02
N TYR A 18 -10.32 -1.36 -9.88
CA TYR A 18 -11.47 -1.25 -10.77
C TYR A 18 -12.80 -1.07 -10.02
N ALA A 19 -13.03 -1.85 -8.96
CA ALA A 19 -14.22 -1.73 -8.13
C ALA A 19 -14.20 -0.44 -7.30
N PHE A 20 -13.04 -0.08 -6.74
CA PHE A 20 -12.84 1.18 -6.04
C PHE A 20 -13.23 2.39 -6.91
N LYS A 21 -12.75 2.42 -8.16
CA LYS A 21 -13.03 3.48 -9.12
C LYS A 21 -14.51 3.58 -9.49
N LEU A 22 -15.24 2.46 -9.56
CA LEU A 22 -16.68 2.47 -9.83
C LEU A 22 -17.51 3.10 -8.71
N ILE A 23 -17.02 3.05 -7.46
CA ILE A 23 -17.70 3.62 -6.30
C ILE A 23 -17.24 5.05 -6.02
N PHE A 24 -15.93 5.28 -5.96
CA PHE A 24 -15.37 6.57 -5.57
C PHE A 24 -14.99 7.48 -6.74
N GLY A 25 -14.88 6.95 -7.95
CA GLY A 25 -14.35 7.65 -9.12
C GLY A 25 -15.27 7.70 -10.33
N LYS A 26 -16.56 7.41 -10.14
CA LYS A 26 -17.60 7.42 -11.18
C LYS A 26 -18.40 8.73 -11.10
N GLU A 27 -18.68 9.33 -12.25
CA GLU A 27 -19.60 10.46 -12.34
C GLU A 27 -20.97 10.12 -11.74
N GLY A 28 -21.52 11.03 -10.93
CA GLY A 28 -22.73 10.82 -10.12
C GLY A 28 -22.47 10.32 -8.69
N ASN A 29 -21.24 9.89 -8.38
CA ASN A 29 -20.85 9.47 -7.03
C ASN A 29 -20.03 10.53 -6.28
N GLU A 30 -20.08 11.81 -6.71
CA GLU A 30 -19.29 12.89 -6.12
C GLU A 30 -19.55 13.03 -4.61
N ALA A 31 -20.80 12.88 -4.18
CA ALA A 31 -21.17 12.95 -2.76
C ALA A 31 -20.45 11.89 -1.91
N ILE A 32 -20.27 10.68 -2.44
CA ILE A 32 -19.56 9.58 -1.77
C ILE A 32 -18.08 9.95 -1.62
N LEU A 33 -17.46 10.40 -2.71
CA LEU A 33 -16.05 10.80 -2.70
C LEU A 33 -15.80 12.02 -1.79
N ILE A 34 -16.68 13.02 -1.82
CA ILE A 34 -16.63 14.19 -0.92
C ILE A 34 -16.70 13.76 0.55
N ALA A 35 -17.61 12.84 0.89
CA ALA A 35 -17.74 12.37 2.27
C ALA A 35 -16.49 11.59 2.72
N PHE A 36 -15.94 10.74 1.85
CA PHE A 36 -14.65 10.07 2.12
C PHE A 36 -13.51 11.07 2.32
N LEU A 37 -13.37 12.05 1.42
CA LEU A 37 -12.28 13.03 1.47
C LEU A 37 -12.36 13.93 2.70
N ASN A 38 -13.56 14.41 3.05
CA ASN A 38 -13.73 15.19 4.27
C ASN A 38 -13.34 14.40 5.53
N ALA A 39 -13.65 13.11 5.58
CA ALA A 39 -13.25 12.22 6.66
C ALA A 39 -11.73 11.95 6.67
N ALA A 40 -11.14 11.73 5.50
CA ALA A 40 -9.73 11.42 5.30
C ALA A 40 -8.80 12.60 5.64
N LEU A 41 -9.16 13.78 5.16
CA LEU A 41 -8.36 14.99 5.31
C LEU A 41 -8.59 15.70 6.65
N LYS A 42 -9.62 15.29 7.40
CA LYS A 42 -10.00 15.88 8.71
C LYS A 42 -10.10 17.40 8.64
N LEU A 43 -10.70 17.90 7.55
CA LEU A 43 -10.81 19.33 7.30
C LEU A 43 -11.71 19.98 8.37
N PRO A 44 -11.35 21.18 8.87
CA PRO A 44 -12.23 21.92 9.75
C PRO A 44 -13.53 22.27 9.01
N GLN A 45 -14.59 22.56 9.77
CA GLN A 45 -15.94 22.72 9.22
C GLN A 45 -15.99 23.77 8.09
N GLU A 46 -15.21 24.84 8.22
CA GLU A 46 -15.17 25.97 7.28
C GLU A 46 -14.38 25.67 6.00
N ARG A 47 -13.64 24.56 5.96
CA ARG A 47 -12.85 24.12 4.80
C ARG A 47 -13.30 22.76 4.27
N ARG A 48 -14.49 22.29 4.67
CA ARG A 48 -15.02 21.04 4.13
C ARG A 48 -15.22 21.19 2.63
N ILE A 49 -14.89 20.13 1.91
CA ILE A 49 -15.09 20.06 0.47
C ILE A 49 -16.59 20.02 0.21
N GLU A 50 -17.08 20.97 -0.60
CA GLU A 50 -18.49 21.06 -0.99
C GLU A 50 -18.73 20.53 -2.41
N ALA A 51 -17.73 20.65 -3.27
CA ALA A 51 -17.81 20.21 -4.66
C ALA A 51 -16.45 19.71 -5.15
N ILE A 52 -16.50 18.71 -6.03
CA ILE A 52 -15.34 18.16 -6.71
C ILE A 52 -15.66 17.90 -8.18
N THR A 53 -14.63 17.94 -9.02
CA THR A 53 -14.65 17.39 -10.37
C THR A 53 -13.82 16.13 -10.37
N ILE A 54 -14.42 15.00 -10.78
CA ILE A 54 -13.70 13.74 -10.97
C ILE A 54 -12.97 13.80 -12.32
N MET A 55 -11.65 13.70 -12.28
CA MET A 55 -10.74 13.91 -13.43
C MET A 55 -10.25 12.58 -14.04
N ASN A 56 -10.94 11.48 -13.76
CA ASN A 56 -10.55 10.16 -14.21
C ASN A 56 -10.67 10.04 -15.74
N PRO A 57 -9.59 9.72 -16.49
CA PRO A 57 -9.73 9.34 -17.89
C PRO A 57 -10.59 8.07 -17.98
N GLU A 58 -11.37 7.96 -19.06
CA GLU A 58 -12.38 6.93 -19.29
C GLU A 58 -11.90 5.53 -18.88
N LEU A 59 -12.80 4.74 -18.29
CA LEU A 59 -12.60 3.35 -17.83
C LEU A 59 -12.00 2.39 -18.90
N ASN A 60 -11.90 2.81 -20.16
CA ASN A 60 -11.77 1.93 -21.32
C ASN A 60 -10.48 2.08 -22.16
N LYS A 61 -9.51 2.96 -21.83
CA LYS A 61 -8.41 3.24 -22.80
C LYS A 61 -6.96 3.05 -22.38
N GLU A 62 -6.64 2.56 -21.20
CA GLU A 62 -5.24 2.44 -20.80
C GLU A 62 -4.92 1.04 -20.26
N TYR A 63 -4.82 0.05 -21.15
CA TYR A 63 -4.17 -1.24 -20.83
C TYR A 63 -3.04 -1.58 -21.80
N GLN A 64 -2.54 -0.60 -22.54
CA GLN A 64 -1.45 -0.80 -23.49
C GLN A 64 -0.26 0.11 -23.15
N GLY A 65 0.70 -0.44 -22.42
CA GLY A 65 2.06 -0.37 -22.95
C GLY A 65 3.16 0.30 -22.15
N ASP A 66 2.91 1.15 -21.15
CA ASP A 66 4.05 1.74 -20.41
C ASP A 66 3.70 2.02 -18.95
N LYS A 67 4.46 1.38 -18.04
CA LYS A 67 4.40 1.46 -16.57
C LYS A 67 2.97 1.61 -16.01
N LYS A 68 2.35 0.50 -15.58
CA LYS A 68 0.98 0.35 -15.00
C LYS A 68 0.69 1.22 -13.76
N SER A 69 0.81 2.50 -14.00
CA SER A 69 0.61 3.75 -13.28
C SER A 69 -0.74 4.41 -13.34
N ILE A 70 -1.84 3.69 -13.41
CA ILE A 70 -3.13 4.36 -13.57
C ILE A 70 -3.60 4.75 -12.17
N LEU A 71 -3.63 6.06 -11.94
CA LEU A 71 -4.22 6.66 -10.75
C LEU A 71 -5.66 6.12 -10.58
N ASP A 72 -6.03 5.66 -9.37
CA ASP A 72 -7.33 5.01 -9.18
C ASP A 72 -8.46 6.03 -9.17
N VAL A 73 -8.28 7.13 -8.44
CA VAL A 73 -9.21 8.27 -8.45
C VAL A 73 -8.45 9.58 -8.41
N ARG A 74 -8.62 10.42 -9.44
CA ARG A 74 -8.17 11.80 -9.47
C ARG A 74 -9.35 12.75 -9.35
N ALA A 75 -9.23 13.76 -8.50
CA ALA A 75 -10.24 14.78 -8.32
C ALA A 75 -9.62 16.17 -8.11
N GLU A 76 -10.42 17.19 -8.42
CA GLU A 76 -10.10 18.59 -8.17
C GLU A 76 -11.26 19.21 -7.38
N THR A 77 -10.97 19.91 -6.27
CA THR A 77 -12.00 20.62 -5.52
C THR A 77 -12.36 21.95 -6.19
N SER A 78 -13.48 22.56 -5.78
CA SER A 78 -13.85 23.91 -6.22
C SER A 78 -12.81 24.99 -5.89
N GLU A 79 -11.94 24.75 -4.91
CA GLU A 79 -10.83 25.64 -4.54
C GLU A 79 -9.53 25.33 -5.29
N GLY A 80 -9.56 24.40 -6.25
CA GLY A 80 -8.41 24.00 -7.08
C GLY A 80 -7.50 22.95 -6.43
N MET A 81 -7.78 22.50 -5.20
CA MET A 81 -6.98 21.46 -4.54
C MET A 81 -7.03 20.18 -5.37
N GLN A 82 -5.85 19.71 -5.78
CA GLN A 82 -5.69 18.50 -6.56
C GLN A 82 -5.56 17.29 -5.63
N ILE A 83 -6.30 16.23 -5.92
CA ILE A 83 -6.32 15.02 -5.08
C ILE A 83 -6.10 13.80 -5.96
N ASN A 84 -5.21 12.93 -5.50
CA ASN A 84 -4.98 11.61 -6.05
C ASN A 84 -5.21 10.56 -4.96
N ILE A 85 -5.99 9.52 -5.24
CA ILE A 85 -6.21 8.38 -4.34
C ILE A 85 -5.75 7.12 -5.06
N GLU A 86 -4.99 6.31 -4.34
CA GLU A 86 -4.51 5.00 -4.80
C GLU A 86 -4.81 3.93 -3.76
N ILE A 87 -5.20 2.75 -4.23
CA ILE A 87 -5.34 1.52 -3.46
C ILE A 87 -4.37 0.47 -3.96
N GLN A 88 -3.54 -0.05 -3.05
CA GLN A 88 -2.47 -0.97 -3.41
C GLN A 88 -2.56 -2.24 -2.57
N LEU A 89 -2.64 -3.37 -3.26
CA LEU A 89 -2.78 -4.65 -2.59
C LEU A 89 -1.45 -5.38 -2.34
N SER A 90 -0.38 -5.00 -3.04
CA SER A 90 0.97 -5.58 -2.89
C SER A 90 2.02 -4.49 -2.71
N ASN A 91 3.02 -4.78 -1.88
CA ASN A 91 4.16 -3.90 -1.71
C ASN A 91 5.14 -4.06 -2.88
N GLN A 92 5.27 -3.02 -3.71
CA GLN A 92 6.26 -2.95 -4.78
C GLN A 92 7.59 -2.32 -4.33
N TYR A 93 7.72 -1.97 -3.04
CA TYR A 93 8.93 -1.43 -2.40
C TYR A 93 9.45 -0.08 -2.92
N ASP A 94 8.64 0.66 -3.69
CA ASP A 94 8.98 1.98 -4.24
C ASP A 94 7.91 3.06 -3.94
N MET A 95 6.98 2.77 -3.03
CA MET A 95 5.80 3.58 -2.74
C MET A 95 6.08 5.05 -2.43
N GLU A 96 7.08 5.34 -1.60
CA GLU A 96 7.46 6.71 -1.24
C GLU A 96 7.81 7.54 -2.49
N LYS A 97 8.67 6.98 -3.36
CA LYS A 97 9.13 7.65 -4.57
C LYS A 97 8.02 7.75 -5.61
N ARG A 98 7.18 6.73 -5.71
CA ARG A 98 6.03 6.71 -6.62
C ARG A 98 4.96 7.73 -6.23
N SER A 99 4.59 7.78 -4.95
CA SER A 99 3.66 8.78 -4.42
C SER A 99 4.17 10.20 -4.64
N LEU A 100 5.47 10.42 -4.40
CA LEU A 100 6.11 11.72 -4.64
C LEU A 100 6.16 12.08 -6.12
N TYR A 101 6.40 11.10 -7.00
CA TYR A 101 6.34 11.32 -8.44
C TYR A 101 4.94 11.78 -8.89
N TYR A 102 3.87 11.10 -8.46
CA TYR A 102 2.51 11.51 -8.83
C TYR A 102 2.11 12.84 -8.22
N TRP A 103 2.51 13.10 -6.98
CA TRP A 103 2.35 14.42 -6.39
C TRP A 103 3.00 15.51 -7.25
N ALA A 104 4.26 15.31 -7.63
CA ALA A 104 5.02 16.29 -8.42
C ALA A 104 4.44 16.47 -9.83
N GLU A 105 4.02 15.38 -10.46
CA GLU A 105 3.32 15.41 -11.76
C GLU A 105 1.99 16.18 -11.66
N MET A 106 1.18 15.88 -10.66
CA MET A 106 -0.10 16.56 -10.43
C MET A 106 0.09 18.05 -10.11
N TYR A 107 1.08 18.39 -9.29
CA TYR A 107 1.40 19.77 -8.93
C TYR A 107 1.95 20.56 -10.12
N SER A 108 2.87 19.99 -10.89
CA SER A 108 3.45 20.64 -12.07
C SER A 108 2.43 20.88 -13.19
N ARG A 109 1.48 19.96 -13.40
CA ARG A 109 0.43 20.09 -14.43
C ARG A 109 -0.55 21.24 -14.19
N GLN A 110 -0.56 21.86 -13.01
CA GLN A 110 -1.39 23.03 -12.73
C GLN A 110 -0.91 24.27 -13.47
N ILE A 111 0.41 24.42 -13.69
CA ILE A 111 0.99 25.62 -14.27
C ILE A 111 0.61 25.75 -15.75
N ARG A 112 0.18 26.95 -16.14
CA ARG A 112 -0.13 27.31 -17.53
C ARG A 112 0.70 28.52 -17.93
N GLU A 113 0.86 28.73 -19.24
CA GLU A 113 1.57 29.90 -19.75
C GLU A 113 0.94 31.20 -19.21
N GLY A 114 1.77 32.05 -18.59
CA GLY A 114 1.34 33.31 -17.98
C GLY A 114 0.80 33.23 -16.53
N MET A 115 0.67 32.03 -15.94
CA MET A 115 0.23 31.85 -14.54
C MET A 115 1.37 32.12 -13.54
N ALA A 116 1.08 32.80 -12.43
CA ALA A 116 2.07 33.01 -11.37
C ALA A 116 2.16 31.79 -10.43
N TYR A 117 3.36 31.45 -9.96
CA TYR A 117 3.57 30.32 -9.05
C TYR A 117 2.76 30.38 -7.74
N LYS A 118 2.41 31.59 -7.27
CA LYS A 118 1.57 31.77 -6.08
C LYS A 118 0.13 31.26 -6.24
N GLU A 119 -0.29 30.98 -7.48
CA GLU A 119 -1.62 30.46 -7.82
C GLU A 119 -1.67 28.93 -7.79
N LEU A 120 -0.53 28.25 -7.58
CA LEU A 120 -0.49 26.80 -7.45
C LEU A 120 -1.24 26.37 -6.18
N ALA A 121 -2.26 25.52 -6.38
CA ALA A 121 -3.07 24.98 -5.31
C ALA A 121 -2.42 23.75 -4.68
N LYS A 122 -2.83 23.46 -3.44
CA LYS A 122 -2.43 22.28 -2.69
C LYS A 122 -2.67 21.00 -3.51
N ALA A 123 -1.71 20.07 -3.42
CA ALA A 123 -1.80 18.75 -4.01
C ALA A 123 -1.70 17.68 -2.90
N VAL A 124 -2.67 16.76 -2.90
CA VAL A 124 -2.81 15.71 -1.89
C VAL A 124 -2.76 14.33 -2.53
N THR A 125 -1.92 13.44 -2.02
CA THR A 125 -1.93 12.02 -2.39
C THR A 125 -2.40 11.16 -1.23
N ILE A 126 -3.39 10.29 -1.44
CA ILE A 126 -3.91 9.36 -0.45
C ILE A 126 -3.57 7.94 -0.89
N ASN A 127 -2.71 7.27 -0.14
CA ASN A 127 -2.30 5.89 -0.40
C ASN A 127 -2.99 4.94 0.58
N ILE A 128 -3.90 4.11 0.09
CA ILE A 128 -4.63 3.08 0.85
C ILE A 128 -3.97 1.72 0.60
N LEU A 129 -3.49 1.06 1.66
CA LEU A 129 -2.62 -0.12 1.56
C LEU A 129 -3.24 -1.33 2.25
N ASP A 130 -3.31 -2.45 1.54
CA ASP A 130 -3.70 -3.78 2.08
C ASP A 130 -2.50 -4.50 2.75
N PHE A 131 -1.44 -3.76 3.10
CA PHE A 131 -0.22 -4.28 3.73
C PHE A 131 0.40 -3.25 4.67
N ASN A 132 1.27 -3.71 5.57
CA ASN A 132 2.05 -2.84 6.44
C ASN A 132 3.28 -2.32 5.71
N TYR A 133 3.40 -1.01 5.59
CA TYR A 133 4.50 -0.30 4.97
C TYR A 133 5.35 0.46 6.01
N LEU A 134 4.72 1.29 6.85
CA LEU A 134 5.42 2.16 7.79
C LEU A 134 5.73 1.39 9.09
N LYS A 135 6.96 0.94 9.27
CA LYS A 135 7.37 0.12 10.43
C LYS A 135 7.55 0.92 11.72
N GLN A 136 7.71 2.23 11.61
CA GLN A 136 8.02 3.15 12.69
C GLN A 136 6.79 3.49 13.55
N THR A 137 5.59 3.13 13.10
CA THR A 137 4.32 3.55 13.71
C THR A 137 3.31 2.42 13.69
N SER A 138 2.49 2.32 14.73
CA SER A 138 1.33 1.42 14.79
C SER A 138 0.03 2.09 14.35
N ASN A 139 0.07 3.39 14.00
CA ASN A 139 -1.09 4.11 13.48
C ASN A 139 -1.45 3.61 12.09
N TYR A 140 -2.75 3.47 11.83
CA TYR A 140 -3.27 3.08 10.52
C TYR A 140 -3.30 4.25 9.55
N HIS A 141 -3.33 5.50 10.02
CA HIS A 141 -3.37 6.71 9.18
C HIS A 141 -2.23 7.63 9.57
N ASN A 142 -1.31 7.86 8.63
CA ASN A 142 -0.16 8.74 8.80
C ASN A 142 -0.17 9.79 7.70
N VAL A 143 0.20 11.02 8.05
CA VAL A 143 0.19 12.17 7.13
C VAL A 143 1.58 12.80 7.13
N PHE A 144 2.10 13.09 5.95
CA PHE A 144 3.41 13.68 5.74
C PHE A 144 3.28 15.02 5.01
N HIS A 145 4.05 16.01 5.46
CA HIS A 145 4.20 17.33 4.86
C HIS A 145 5.68 17.73 4.78
N LEU A 146 5.97 18.90 4.23
CA LEU A 146 7.31 19.48 4.15
C LEU A 146 7.61 20.32 5.40
N TYR A 147 8.56 19.86 6.20
CA TYR A 147 8.99 20.52 7.43
C TYR A 147 10.48 20.89 7.36
N GLU A 148 10.85 21.94 8.07
CA GLU A 148 12.24 22.27 8.37
C GLU A 148 12.85 21.20 9.32
N ASP A 149 14.17 21.00 9.29
CA ASP A 149 14.84 19.87 9.92
C ASP A 149 15.07 20.02 11.44
N GLU A 150 15.26 21.23 11.97
CA GLU A 150 15.59 21.46 13.39
C GLU A 150 14.35 21.81 14.22
N GLU A 151 13.63 22.85 13.83
CA GLU A 151 12.48 23.42 14.54
C GLU A 151 11.14 22.78 14.12
N LYS A 152 11.13 22.02 13.02
CA LYS A 152 9.96 21.29 12.53
C LYS A 152 8.75 22.16 12.20
N PHE A 153 8.94 23.42 11.82
CA PHE A 153 7.85 24.22 11.25
C PHE A 153 7.63 23.84 9.78
N GLN A 154 6.38 24.02 9.31
CA GLN A 154 6.00 23.68 7.95
C GLN A 154 6.44 24.76 6.96
N LEU A 155 7.11 24.37 5.86
CA LEU A 155 7.56 25.31 4.83
C LEU A 155 6.38 25.84 3.99
N THR A 156 5.46 24.95 3.61
CA THR A 156 4.25 25.23 2.83
C THR A 156 3.24 24.09 2.99
N ASP A 157 1.95 24.38 2.76
CA ASP A 157 0.87 23.40 2.71
C ASP A 157 0.62 22.81 1.32
N ALA A 158 1.44 23.14 0.33
CA ALA A 158 1.32 22.66 -1.05
C ALA A 158 1.41 21.13 -1.19
N LEU A 159 2.11 20.45 -0.27
CA LEU A 159 2.33 19.00 -0.28
C LEU A 159 1.73 18.33 0.94
N GLU A 160 0.86 17.36 0.70
CA GLU A 160 0.31 16.47 1.73
C GLU A 160 0.21 15.04 1.21
N MET A 161 0.73 14.07 1.98
CA MET A 161 0.67 12.66 1.62
C MET A 161 0.10 11.84 2.77
N HIS A 162 -0.97 11.10 2.49
CA HIS A 162 -1.56 10.17 3.45
C HIS A 162 -1.15 8.73 3.12
N PHE A 163 -0.86 7.97 4.17
CA PHE A 163 -0.69 6.53 4.13
C PHE A 163 -1.70 5.90 5.09
N MET A 164 -2.62 5.11 4.54
CA MET A 164 -3.70 4.44 5.23
C MET A 164 -3.52 2.92 5.13
N GLU A 165 -3.04 2.28 6.20
CA GLU A 165 -2.70 0.85 6.22
C GLU A 165 -3.87 0.03 6.82
N LEU A 166 -4.65 -0.61 5.95
CA LEU A 166 -5.83 -1.41 6.29
C LEU A 166 -5.54 -2.53 7.31
N PRO A 167 -4.40 -3.25 7.27
CA PRO A 167 -4.12 -4.26 8.29
C PRO A 167 -4.00 -3.68 9.71
N LYS A 168 -3.44 -2.47 9.86
CA LYS A 168 -3.36 -1.79 11.16
C LYS A 168 -4.74 -1.30 11.62
N LEU A 169 -5.56 -0.82 10.69
CA LEU A 169 -6.95 -0.45 10.96
C LEU A 169 -7.73 -1.66 11.47
N LEU A 170 -7.68 -2.79 10.76
CA LEU A 170 -8.38 -4.02 11.13
C LEU A 170 -7.93 -4.57 12.48
N ALA A 171 -6.63 -4.51 12.79
CA ALA A 171 -6.13 -4.91 14.11
C ALA A 171 -6.76 -4.05 15.22
N LYS A 172 -6.79 -2.73 15.03
CA LYS A 172 -7.40 -1.79 15.99
C LYS A 172 -8.92 -1.98 16.11
N TRP A 173 -9.62 -2.22 15.00
CA TRP A 173 -11.04 -2.52 15.01
C TRP A 173 -11.36 -3.81 15.78
N ARG A 174 -10.62 -4.90 15.53
CA ARG A 174 -10.78 -6.18 16.27
C ARG A 174 -10.51 -6.04 17.76
N ASN A 175 -9.55 -5.19 18.13
CA ASN A 175 -9.25 -4.87 19.52
C ASN A 175 -10.23 -3.87 20.16
N ARG A 176 -11.23 -3.39 19.41
CA ARG A 176 -12.21 -2.38 19.85
C ARG A 176 -11.56 -1.04 20.27
N GLU A 177 -10.42 -0.71 19.68
CA GLU A 177 -9.73 0.57 19.91
C GLU A 177 -10.32 1.72 19.07
N ILE A 178 -11.06 1.38 18.01
CA ILE A 178 -11.68 2.33 17.08
C ILE A 178 -13.08 1.85 16.70
N SER A 179 -13.96 2.78 16.35
CA SER A 179 -15.35 2.49 16.01
C SER A 179 -15.80 3.27 14.76
N PRO A 180 -16.45 2.62 13.78
CA PRO A 180 -17.05 3.31 12.62
C PRO A 180 -18.27 4.17 12.99
N TRP A 181 -18.82 3.99 14.19
CA TRP A 181 -19.90 4.84 14.72
C TRP A 181 -19.38 6.22 15.12
N GLU A 182 -18.15 6.29 15.61
CA GLU A 182 -17.55 7.51 16.17
C GLU A 182 -16.58 8.20 15.20
N ASN A 183 -16.05 7.45 14.23
CA ASN A 183 -15.05 7.95 13.30
C ASN A 183 -15.45 7.65 11.85
N GLU A 184 -15.74 8.71 11.10
CA GLU A 184 -16.16 8.64 9.70
C GLU A 184 -15.08 8.00 8.80
N LEU A 185 -13.79 8.29 9.04
CA LEU A 185 -12.73 7.69 8.24
C LEU A 185 -12.64 6.18 8.47
N VAL A 186 -12.81 5.73 9.72
CA VAL A 186 -12.87 4.30 10.05
C VAL A 186 -14.05 3.65 9.32
N ARG A 187 -15.22 4.29 9.31
CA ARG A 187 -16.40 3.80 8.56
C ARG A 187 -16.09 3.60 7.08
N TRP A 188 -15.50 4.60 6.42
CA TRP A 188 -15.17 4.51 5.00
C TRP A 188 -14.07 3.50 4.69
N LEU A 189 -13.03 3.38 5.51
CA LEU A 189 -11.97 2.40 5.29
C LEU A 189 -12.46 0.96 5.57
N LEU A 190 -13.34 0.76 6.54
CA LEU A 190 -13.95 -0.55 6.78
C LEU A 190 -14.90 -0.97 5.63
N LEU A 191 -15.50 -0.02 4.89
CA LEU A 191 -16.28 -0.34 3.69
C LEU A 191 -15.45 -1.16 2.69
N LEU A 192 -14.15 -0.88 2.58
CA LEU A 192 -13.24 -1.60 1.69
C LEU A 192 -13.02 -3.07 2.10
N GLU A 193 -13.22 -3.39 3.38
CA GLU A 193 -13.08 -4.73 3.96
C GLU A 193 -14.41 -5.49 4.04
N GLY A 194 -15.54 -4.82 3.75
CA GLY A 194 -16.87 -5.39 3.94
C GLY A 194 -17.17 -6.63 3.08
N ALA A 195 -16.55 -6.74 1.90
CA ALA A 195 -16.71 -7.92 1.03
C ALA A 195 -16.21 -9.21 1.70
N ASP A 196 -15.15 -9.09 2.51
CA ASP A 196 -14.43 -10.21 3.10
C ASP A 196 -14.79 -10.41 4.58
N ASN A 197 -15.63 -9.55 5.16
CA ASN A 197 -15.95 -9.55 6.59
C ASN A 197 -17.43 -9.20 6.85
N GLN A 198 -18.21 -10.22 7.19
CA GLN A 198 -19.64 -10.10 7.47
C GLN A 198 -19.97 -9.23 8.69
N GLU A 199 -19.14 -9.22 9.74
CA GLU A 199 -19.36 -8.39 10.92
C GLU A 199 -19.20 -6.90 10.58
N ILE A 200 -18.19 -6.58 9.77
CA ILE A 200 -18.00 -5.23 9.25
C ILE A 200 -19.19 -4.84 8.38
N LEU A 201 -19.57 -5.70 7.43
CA LEU A 201 -20.68 -5.42 6.51
C LEU A 201 -21.98 -5.13 7.27
N GLN A 202 -22.34 -5.97 8.25
CA GLN A 202 -23.53 -5.77 9.07
C GLN A 202 -23.46 -4.46 9.87
N THR A 203 -22.30 -4.16 10.46
CA THR A 203 -22.10 -2.90 11.20
C THR A 203 -22.33 -1.68 10.30
N LEU A 204 -21.83 -1.74 9.05
CA LEU A 204 -22.02 -0.66 8.07
C LEU A 204 -23.48 -0.58 7.58
N GLU A 205 -24.16 -1.70 7.35
CA GLU A 205 -25.60 -1.73 7.03
C GLU A 205 -26.42 -1.01 8.12
N GLU A 206 -26.10 -1.22 9.41
CA GLU A 206 -26.76 -0.55 10.53
C GLU A 206 -26.49 0.95 10.59
N ILE A 207 -25.26 1.38 10.31
CA ILE A 207 -24.89 2.80 10.25
C ILE A 207 -25.59 3.48 9.06
N ALA A 208 -25.64 2.80 7.90
CA ALA A 208 -26.26 3.30 6.69
C ALA A 208 -27.76 3.64 6.87
N MET A 209 -28.46 2.98 7.81
CA MET A 209 -29.84 3.34 8.15
C MET A 209 -29.98 4.79 8.66
N LYS A 210 -28.89 5.40 9.14
CA LYS A 210 -28.85 6.76 9.70
C LYS A 210 -27.95 7.72 8.91
N ASP A 211 -27.12 7.20 8.02
CA ASP A 211 -26.19 7.96 7.19
C ASP A 211 -26.59 7.81 5.70
N PRO A 212 -27.26 8.82 5.12
CA PRO A 212 -27.72 8.77 3.74
C PRO A 212 -26.60 8.58 2.71
N VAL A 213 -25.40 9.14 2.98
CA VAL A 213 -24.28 9.08 2.03
C VAL A 213 -23.62 7.70 2.09
N LEU A 214 -23.47 7.11 3.28
CA LEU A 214 -23.05 5.71 3.38
C LEU A 214 -24.07 4.79 2.73
N HIS A 215 -25.38 5.02 2.94
CA HIS A 215 -26.42 4.22 2.29
C HIS A 215 -26.32 4.30 0.77
N GLN A 216 -26.13 5.48 0.20
CA GLN A 216 -25.90 5.66 -1.23
C GLN A 216 -24.68 4.86 -1.71
N ALA A 217 -23.56 4.90 -0.97
CA ALA A 217 -22.36 4.14 -1.32
C ALA A 217 -22.59 2.62 -1.29
N MET A 218 -23.30 2.11 -0.28
CA MET A 218 -23.62 0.69 -0.17
C MET A 218 -24.58 0.24 -1.29
N THR A 219 -25.58 1.04 -1.62
CA THR A 219 -26.49 0.76 -2.74
C THR A 219 -25.74 0.75 -4.08
N ALA A 220 -24.89 1.74 -4.34
CA ALA A 220 -24.06 1.77 -5.53
C ALA A 220 -23.12 0.55 -5.61
N TRP A 221 -22.56 0.12 -4.47
CA TRP A 221 -21.73 -1.08 -4.39
C TRP A 221 -22.51 -2.36 -4.64
N GLU A 222 -23.74 -2.47 -4.14
CA GLU A 222 -24.64 -3.58 -4.39
C GLU A 222 -25.01 -3.68 -5.88
N GLU A 223 -25.48 -2.59 -6.49
CA GLU A 223 -25.82 -2.53 -7.92
C GLU A 223 -24.61 -2.88 -8.81
N THR A 224 -23.44 -2.37 -8.45
CA THR A 224 -22.18 -2.66 -9.15
C THR A 224 -21.78 -4.13 -9.00
N SER A 225 -22.03 -4.73 -7.83
CA SER A 225 -21.73 -6.14 -7.56
C SER A 225 -22.67 -7.10 -8.30
N ASP A 226 -23.89 -6.64 -8.63
CA ASP A 226 -24.92 -7.42 -9.30
C ASP A 226 -24.87 -7.31 -10.85
N ASP A 227 -24.22 -6.29 -11.43
CA ASP A 227 -24.07 -6.18 -12.90
C ASP A 227 -23.10 -7.26 -13.45
N PRO A 228 -23.55 -8.18 -14.32
CA PRO A 228 -22.73 -9.28 -14.83
C PRO A 228 -21.49 -8.82 -15.63
N ARG A 229 -21.59 -7.72 -16.38
CA ARG A 229 -20.47 -7.20 -17.18
C ARG A 229 -19.41 -6.58 -16.28
N ILE A 230 -19.84 -5.87 -15.23
CA ILE A 230 -18.92 -5.34 -14.23
C ILE A 230 -18.23 -6.49 -13.49
N ARG A 231 -18.97 -7.54 -13.11
CA ARG A 231 -18.38 -8.73 -12.46
C ARG A 231 -17.33 -9.40 -13.33
N GLU A 232 -17.60 -9.59 -14.62
CA GLU A 232 -16.64 -10.16 -15.57
C GLU A 232 -15.34 -9.34 -15.59
N ALA A 233 -15.44 -8.02 -15.84
CA ALA A 233 -14.28 -7.12 -15.85
C ALA A 233 -13.55 -7.09 -14.50
N TYR A 234 -14.29 -7.15 -13.39
CA TYR A 234 -13.74 -7.24 -12.05
C TYR A 234 -12.95 -8.54 -11.85
N PHE A 235 -13.46 -9.69 -12.27
CA PHE A 235 -12.76 -10.97 -12.11
C PHE A 235 -11.49 -11.03 -12.95
N ASP A 236 -11.50 -10.47 -14.16
CA ASP A 236 -10.31 -10.33 -14.99
C ASP A 236 -9.25 -9.46 -14.31
N ARG A 237 -9.66 -8.28 -13.80
CA ARG A 237 -8.75 -7.38 -13.07
C ARG A 237 -8.22 -8.02 -11.80
N ARG A 238 -9.10 -8.66 -11.01
CA ARG A 238 -8.74 -9.37 -9.78
C ARG A 238 -7.73 -10.47 -10.06
N LYS A 239 -7.92 -11.25 -11.13
CA LYS A 239 -6.95 -12.27 -11.56
C LYS A 239 -5.59 -11.64 -11.85
N ALA A 240 -5.55 -10.56 -12.62
CA ALA A 240 -4.29 -9.85 -12.93
C ALA A 240 -3.58 -9.35 -11.65
N VAL A 241 -4.33 -8.82 -10.68
CA VAL A 241 -3.79 -8.39 -9.37
C VAL A 241 -3.24 -9.58 -8.58
N LEU A 242 -3.93 -10.72 -8.57
CA LEU A 242 -3.47 -11.93 -7.88
C LEU A 242 -2.20 -12.50 -8.53
N ASP A 243 -2.12 -12.49 -9.87
CA ASP A 243 -0.93 -12.92 -10.60
C ASP A 243 0.28 -12.01 -10.28
N GLU A 244 0.06 -10.69 -10.19
CA GLU A 244 1.10 -9.74 -9.76
C GLU A 244 1.57 -10.01 -8.32
N LYS A 245 0.62 -10.19 -7.37
CA LYS A 245 0.94 -10.56 -5.99
C LYS A 245 1.77 -11.84 -5.92
N ALA A 246 1.38 -12.86 -6.71
CA ALA A 246 2.07 -14.13 -6.77
C ALA A 246 3.51 -13.97 -7.28
N ALA A 247 3.71 -13.18 -8.34
CA ALA A 247 5.03 -12.90 -8.89
C ALA A 247 5.95 -12.18 -7.89
N ILE A 248 5.44 -11.18 -7.16
CA ILE A 248 6.20 -10.48 -6.11
C ILE A 248 6.59 -11.46 -5.00
N ARG A 249 5.63 -12.25 -4.51
CA ARG A 249 5.89 -13.23 -3.44
C ARG A 249 6.90 -14.29 -3.86
N GLU A 250 6.84 -14.76 -5.11
CA GLU A 250 7.82 -15.71 -5.64
C GLU A 250 9.22 -15.08 -5.72
N ALA A 251 9.33 -13.83 -6.17
CA ALA A 251 10.60 -13.10 -6.20
C ALA A 251 11.20 -12.93 -4.79
N GLU A 252 10.38 -12.58 -3.80
CA GLU A 252 10.80 -12.48 -2.40
C GLU A 252 11.33 -13.82 -1.85
N LEU A 253 10.62 -14.92 -2.14
CA LEU A 253 11.03 -16.25 -1.70
C LEU A 253 12.37 -16.65 -2.33
N ARG A 254 12.54 -16.44 -3.65
CA ARG A 254 13.79 -16.71 -4.35
C ARG A 254 14.95 -15.88 -3.80
N LEU A 255 14.73 -14.60 -3.51
CA LEU A 255 15.74 -13.74 -2.91
C LEU A 255 16.13 -14.23 -1.51
N LYS A 256 15.16 -14.61 -0.68
CA LYS A 256 15.42 -15.15 0.65
C LYS A 256 16.24 -16.44 0.59
N GLU A 257 15.87 -17.39 -0.27
CA GLU A 257 16.63 -18.62 -0.48
C GLU A 257 18.06 -18.35 -0.98
N ALA A 258 18.23 -17.40 -1.90
CA ALA A 258 19.54 -17.00 -2.41
C ALA A 258 20.42 -16.40 -1.30
N LEU A 259 19.86 -15.54 -0.45
CA LEU A 259 20.56 -14.96 0.71
C LEU A 259 20.93 -16.03 1.74
N GLU A 260 20.04 -16.99 2.03
CA GLU A 260 20.31 -18.09 2.95
C GLU A 260 21.42 -19.01 2.43
N LYS A 261 21.38 -19.39 1.16
CA LYS A 261 22.43 -20.18 0.49
C LYS A 261 23.76 -19.41 0.47
N GLY A 262 23.74 -18.13 0.11
CA GLY A 262 24.92 -17.27 0.11
C GLY A 262 25.55 -17.13 1.50
N ARG A 263 24.73 -16.93 2.54
CA ARG A 263 25.19 -16.88 3.93
C ARG A 263 25.80 -18.22 4.38
N ALA A 264 25.16 -19.34 4.05
CA ALA A 264 25.67 -20.67 4.38
C ALA A 264 27.02 -20.94 3.69
N ALA A 265 27.12 -20.64 2.40
CA ALA A 265 28.35 -20.77 1.63
C ALA A 265 29.47 -19.87 2.19
N GLY A 266 29.16 -18.61 2.51
CA GLY A 266 30.12 -17.67 3.12
C GLY A 266 30.62 -18.13 4.49
N ILE A 267 29.74 -18.64 5.35
CA ILE A 267 30.15 -19.22 6.65
C ILE A 267 31.03 -20.45 6.45
N ALA A 268 30.70 -21.32 5.49
CA ALA A 268 31.50 -22.52 5.19
C ALA A 268 32.90 -22.14 4.65
N ALA A 269 32.96 -21.21 3.70
CA ALA A 269 34.21 -20.69 3.15
C ALA A 269 35.07 -20.03 4.24
N GLY A 270 34.51 -19.12 5.04
CA GLY A 270 35.24 -18.46 6.12
C GLY A 270 35.74 -19.43 7.20
N LYS A 271 34.98 -20.50 7.51
CA LYS A 271 35.46 -21.58 8.40
C LYS A 271 36.62 -22.36 7.78
N ALA A 272 36.57 -22.64 6.48
CA ALA A 272 37.64 -23.35 5.78
C ALA A 272 38.91 -22.50 5.69
N GLU A 273 38.78 -21.22 5.31
CA GLU A 273 39.88 -20.25 5.27
C GLU A 273 40.50 -20.06 6.64
N GLY A 274 39.70 -19.85 7.69
CA GLY A 274 40.20 -19.71 9.05
C GLY A 274 40.95 -20.96 9.54
N LYS A 275 40.47 -22.17 9.21
CA LYS A 275 41.21 -23.42 9.50
C LYS A 275 42.56 -23.47 8.76
N ALA A 276 42.58 -23.07 7.49
CA ALA A 276 43.81 -23.05 6.70
C ALA A 276 44.82 -22.01 7.21
N GLU A 277 44.37 -20.81 7.60
CA GLU A 277 45.22 -19.78 8.21
C GLU A 277 45.82 -20.23 9.54
N VAL A 278 45.01 -20.85 10.41
CA VAL A 278 45.50 -21.42 11.68
C VAL A 278 46.50 -22.54 11.40
N ALA A 279 46.24 -23.42 10.43
CA ALA A 279 47.16 -24.48 10.03
C ALA A 279 48.50 -23.91 9.55
N LYS A 280 48.50 -22.89 8.69
CA LYS A 280 49.72 -22.21 8.23
C LYS A 280 50.51 -21.62 9.38
N LYS A 281 49.87 -20.87 10.28
CA LYS A 281 50.53 -20.29 11.46
C LYS A 281 51.16 -21.35 12.37
N LEU A 282 50.48 -22.47 12.59
CA LEU A 282 51.02 -23.56 13.41
C LEU A 282 52.22 -24.25 12.73
N LEU A 283 52.19 -24.42 11.41
CA LEU A 283 53.34 -24.93 10.65
C LEU A 283 54.53 -23.96 10.72
N ASP A 284 54.30 -22.65 10.59
CA ASP A 284 55.35 -21.61 10.69
C ASP A 284 56.00 -21.59 12.08
N LEU A 285 55.23 -21.92 13.13
CA LEU A 285 55.71 -22.08 14.51
C LEU A 285 56.44 -23.41 14.75
N GLY A 286 56.57 -24.28 13.74
CA GLY A 286 57.33 -25.52 13.81
C GLY A 286 56.58 -26.72 14.38
N PHE A 287 55.25 -26.68 14.49
CA PHE A 287 54.46 -27.83 14.94
C PHE A 287 54.45 -28.95 13.88
N GLU A 288 54.48 -30.20 14.34
CA GLU A 288 54.38 -31.36 13.45
C GLU A 288 52.99 -31.47 12.79
N ILE A 289 52.97 -31.95 11.54
CA ILE A 289 51.76 -32.07 10.70
C ILE A 289 50.63 -32.83 11.41
N THR A 290 50.97 -33.89 12.15
CA THR A 290 50.02 -34.69 12.95
C THR A 290 49.32 -33.85 14.03
N LYS A 291 50.05 -32.96 14.70
CA LYS A 291 49.52 -32.04 15.72
C LYS A 291 48.72 -30.88 15.11
N VAL A 292 49.11 -30.39 13.94
CA VAL A 292 48.33 -29.39 13.18
C VAL A 292 47.00 -29.99 12.69
N ALA A 293 47.00 -31.25 12.25
CA ALA A 293 45.80 -31.98 11.85
C ALA A 293 44.83 -32.16 13.02
N GLU A 294 45.34 -32.55 14.18
CA GLU A 294 44.56 -32.66 15.43
C GLU A 294 43.92 -31.32 15.83
N ALA A 295 44.68 -30.22 15.78
CA ALA A 295 44.22 -28.89 16.23
C ALA A 295 43.20 -28.22 15.28
N THR A 296 43.34 -28.42 13.97
CA THR A 296 42.50 -27.74 12.95
C THR A 296 41.37 -28.62 12.41
N GLY A 297 41.49 -29.94 12.61
CA GLY A 297 40.61 -30.94 12.03
C GLY A 297 40.69 -31.01 10.50
N LEU A 298 41.78 -30.53 9.90
CA LEU A 298 42.11 -30.72 8.48
C LEU A 298 42.85 -32.05 8.29
N SER A 299 42.76 -32.64 7.09
CA SER A 299 43.52 -33.84 6.78
C SER A 299 45.02 -33.51 6.65
N GLU A 300 45.91 -34.46 6.97
CA GLU A 300 47.35 -34.25 6.77
C GLU A 300 47.71 -33.94 5.31
N LYS A 301 46.93 -34.45 4.35
CA LYS A 301 47.09 -34.17 2.91
C LYS A 301 46.82 -32.69 2.63
N ASP A 302 45.73 -32.14 3.16
CA ASP A 302 45.38 -30.73 2.98
C ASP A 302 46.43 -29.83 3.66
N ILE A 303 46.91 -30.19 4.86
CA ILE A 303 47.96 -29.45 5.57
C ILE A 303 49.28 -29.46 4.80
N ARG A 304 49.67 -30.59 4.19
CA ARG A 304 50.87 -30.67 3.35
C ARG A 304 50.78 -29.75 2.13
N SER A 305 49.58 -29.58 1.56
CA SER A 305 49.36 -28.67 0.42
C SER A 305 49.38 -27.18 0.79
N LEU A 306 49.36 -26.84 2.08
CA LEU A 306 49.50 -25.47 2.57
C LEU A 306 50.97 -25.05 2.79
N LYS A 307 51.92 -25.97 2.57
CA LYS A 307 53.36 -25.79 2.82
C LYS A 307 54.12 -25.24 1.59
N ASP A 308 53.41 -25.02 0.49
CA ASP A 308 53.85 -24.28 -0.69
C ASP A 308 53.47 -22.79 -0.57
#